data_AF-X0UD69-F1
#
_entry.id   AF-X0UD69-F1
#
_cell.length_a   1.000
_cell.length_b   1.000
_cell.length_c   1.000
_cell.angle_alpha   90.00
_cell.angle_beta   90.00
_cell.angle_gamma   90.00
#
_symmetry.space_group_name_H-M   'P 1'
#
loop_
_entity.id
_entity.type
_entity.pdbx_description
1 polymer ?
#
loop_
_entity_poly.entity_id
_entity_poly.type
_entity_poly.pdbx_seq_one_letter_code
_entity_poly.pdbx_strand_id
1 'polypeptide(L)'
;MNIELSDVKCQMPDVRPQMPEICRLFSVLCLLSSVFCLCVVAGCGNNSKKIPLVEQIETLTEQKTQLEMQIEKSRAENKQLTKQMHTLAGLPENVKGENLYRLRRIDIGRYTGFFDKDDDGTKEKLIVYIQPRDEEDDIVKASGTVDVQLWDLNKDDGKALLGQWSVMPNELKKLWFATLVTINYRLTF
;
A
#
# COMPACT_ATOMS: atom_id res chain seq x y z
N MET A 1 11.84 -19.97 7.18
CA MET A 1 11.67 -19.24 8.45
C MET A 1 10.22 -18.81 8.50
N ASN A 2 9.40 -19.55 9.23
CA ASN A 2 7.94 -19.44 9.25
C ASN A 2 7.49 -18.43 10.31
N ILE A 3 6.48 -17.63 9.99
CA ILE A 3 5.82 -16.71 10.92
C ILE A 3 4.49 -17.37 11.32
N GLU A 4 4.40 -17.87 12.56
CA GLU A 4 3.14 -18.27 13.18
C GLU A 4 2.53 -17.08 13.93
N LEU A 5 1.28 -16.74 13.59
CA LEU A 5 0.40 -15.92 14.42
C LEU A 5 -0.38 -16.85 15.35
N SER A 6 -0.18 -16.69 16.66
CA SER A 6 -0.87 -17.42 17.71
C SER A 6 -2.24 -16.80 18.00
N ASP A 7 -3.29 -17.62 17.88
CA ASP A 7 -4.64 -17.40 18.41
C ASP A 7 -4.63 -17.26 19.94
N VAL A 8 -5.14 -16.15 20.46
CA VAL A 8 -5.41 -15.98 21.90
C VAL A 8 -6.85 -16.35 22.19
N LYS A 9 -7.05 -17.56 22.71
CA LYS A 9 -8.32 -18.10 23.18
C LYS A 9 -8.45 -17.86 24.68
N CYS A 10 -9.28 -16.89 25.10
CA CYS A 10 -9.62 -16.71 26.50
C CYS A 10 -10.89 -17.50 26.85
N GLN A 11 -10.64 -18.59 27.57
CA GLN A 11 -11.58 -19.48 28.25
C GLN A 11 -12.24 -18.76 29.45
N MET A 12 -13.56 -18.83 29.59
CA MET A 12 -14.26 -18.48 30.84
C MET A 12 -14.16 -19.65 31.84
N PRO A 13 -13.94 -19.38 33.14
CA PRO A 13 -13.96 -20.43 34.17
C PRO A 13 -15.38 -20.84 34.58
N ASP A 14 -15.54 -22.17 34.71
CA ASP A 14 -16.69 -22.89 35.24
C ASP A 14 -16.79 -22.70 36.77
N VAL A 15 -17.95 -22.28 37.25
CA VAL A 15 -18.30 -22.27 38.66
C VAL A 15 -19.67 -22.93 38.84
N ARG A 16 -19.65 -24.21 39.22
CA ARG A 16 -20.68 -24.90 40.00
C ARG A 16 -20.15 -25.06 41.43
N PRO A 17 -20.95 -24.91 42.48
CA PRO A 17 -22.00 -25.89 42.82
C PRO A 17 -23.19 -25.19 43.55
N GLN A 18 -24.25 -25.78 44.10
CA GLN A 18 -24.82 -27.10 44.36
C GLN A 18 -26.26 -26.82 44.82
N MET A 19 -27.28 -27.59 44.43
CA MET A 19 -28.56 -27.61 45.17
C MET A 19 -29.26 -28.97 45.10
N PRO A 20 -30.05 -29.34 46.14
CA PRO A 20 -30.31 -30.72 46.55
C PRO A 20 -31.54 -31.39 45.89
N GLU A 21 -31.43 -32.70 45.68
CA GLU A 21 -32.37 -33.80 45.99
C GLU A 21 -33.88 -33.51 46.22
N ILE A 22 -34.56 -32.68 45.41
CA ILE A 22 -36.05 -32.55 45.45
C ILE A 22 -36.65 -32.73 44.04
N CYS A 23 -36.08 -33.69 43.29
CA CYS A 23 -36.15 -33.77 41.84
C CYS A 23 -37.20 -34.73 41.26
N ARG A 24 -38.23 -35.23 41.97
CA ARG A 24 -39.07 -36.29 41.36
C ARG A 24 -40.59 -36.20 41.43
N LEU A 25 -41.19 -35.25 42.15
CA LEU A 25 -42.66 -35.23 42.25
C LEU A 25 -43.40 -34.10 41.52
N PHE A 26 -42.74 -32.97 41.20
CA PHE A 26 -43.42 -31.83 40.56
C PHE A 26 -43.40 -31.85 39.01
N SER A 27 -42.60 -32.74 38.40
CA SER A 27 -42.43 -32.85 36.93
C SER A 27 -43.69 -33.29 36.18
N VAL A 28 -44.66 -33.93 36.86
CA VAL A 28 -45.87 -34.46 36.21
C VAL A 28 -47.04 -33.49 36.28
N LEU A 29 -47.09 -32.61 37.30
CA LEU A 29 -48.14 -31.59 37.40
C LEU A 29 -47.89 -30.37 36.49
N CYS A 30 -46.63 -30.07 36.14
CA CYS A 30 -46.29 -28.96 35.24
C CYS A 30 -46.66 -29.20 33.77
N LEU A 31 -46.76 -30.46 33.31
CA LEU A 31 -47.06 -30.76 31.90
C LEU A 31 -48.53 -30.52 31.52
N LEU A 32 -49.45 -30.56 32.49
CA LEU A 32 -50.88 -30.33 32.23
C LEU A 32 -51.31 -28.86 32.36
N SER A 33 -50.50 -28.02 33.01
CA SER A 33 -50.73 -26.56 33.11
C SER A 33 -50.17 -25.78 31.89
N SER A 34 -49.18 -26.35 31.20
CA SER A 34 -48.53 -25.75 30.03
C SER A 34 -49.44 -25.64 28.79
N VAL A 35 -50.56 -26.38 28.72
CA VAL A 35 -51.43 -26.41 27.52
C VAL A 35 -52.58 -25.40 27.60
N PHE A 36 -52.92 -24.89 28.80
CA PHE A 36 -54.02 -23.92 28.97
C PHE A 36 -53.56 -22.47 29.15
N CYS A 37 -52.25 -22.22 29.31
CA CYS A 37 -51.69 -20.88 29.51
C CYS A 37 -50.94 -20.33 28.28
N LEU A 38 -51.26 -20.80 27.07
CA LEU A 38 -50.71 -20.28 25.81
C LEU A 38 -51.64 -19.28 25.09
N CYS A 39 -52.82 -19.00 25.64
CA CYS A 39 -53.79 -18.08 25.01
C CYS A 39 -54.02 -16.74 25.76
N VAL A 40 -53.33 -16.47 26.88
CA VAL A 40 -53.65 -15.29 27.73
C VAL A 40 -52.46 -14.35 28.02
N VAL A 41 -51.29 -14.58 27.44
CA VAL A 41 -50.17 -13.59 27.51
C VAL A 41 -49.79 -13.04 26.13
N ALA A 42 -50.79 -12.83 25.28
CA ALA A 42 -50.73 -11.78 24.27
C ALA A 42 -51.09 -10.45 24.96
N GLY A 43 -50.16 -9.92 25.77
CA GLY A 43 -50.38 -8.73 26.60
C GLY A 43 -49.07 -8.02 26.93
N CYS A 44 -48.69 -7.09 26.05
CA CYS A 44 -47.83 -5.92 26.24
C CYS A 44 -46.65 -6.01 27.22
N GLY A 45 -45.45 -6.13 26.67
CA GLY A 45 -44.20 -5.85 27.37
C GLY A 45 -43.05 -5.50 26.43
N ASN A 46 -43.33 -4.84 25.30
CA ASN A 46 -42.27 -4.29 24.46
C ASN A 46 -41.69 -3.06 25.16
N ASN A 47 -40.64 -3.29 25.96
CA ASN A 47 -39.84 -2.24 26.59
C ASN A 47 -38.97 -1.53 25.53
N SER A 48 -39.60 -0.93 24.52
CA SER A 48 -38.96 0.09 23.72
C SER A 48 -38.80 1.32 24.62
N LYS A 49 -37.59 1.53 25.13
CA LYS A 49 -37.16 2.85 25.62
C LYS A 49 -37.43 3.83 24.47
N LYS A 50 -38.54 4.56 24.54
CA LYS A 50 -38.80 5.67 23.63
C LYS A 50 -37.78 6.74 23.99
N ILE A 51 -36.70 6.80 23.24
CA ILE A 51 -35.77 7.93 23.24
C ILE A 51 -36.64 9.19 23.14
N PRO A 52 -36.57 10.13 24.11
CA PRO A 52 -37.40 11.31 24.09
C PRO A 52 -37.25 12.00 22.74
N LEU A 53 -38.37 12.41 22.15
CA LEU A 53 -38.43 12.97 20.78
C LEU A 53 -37.44 14.14 20.59
N VAL A 54 -37.12 14.84 21.68
CA VAL A 54 -36.11 15.92 21.75
C VAL A 54 -34.69 15.41 21.46
N GLU A 55 -34.29 14.27 22.00
CA GLU A 55 -32.95 13.67 21.79
C GLU A 55 -32.78 13.18 20.35
N GLN A 56 -33.86 12.71 19.71
CA GLN A 56 -33.85 12.38 18.28
C GLN A 56 -33.69 13.62 17.41
N ILE A 57 -34.40 14.71 17.72
CA ILE A 57 -34.29 15.99 17.00
C ILE A 57 -32.88 16.56 17.11
N GLU A 58 -32.28 16.50 18.30
CA GLU A 58 -30.91 16.96 18.53
C GLU A 58 -29.91 16.12 17.73
N THR A 59 -30.01 14.79 17.81
CA THR A 59 -29.17 13.86 17.03
C THR A 59 -29.30 14.08 15.52
N LEU A 60 -30.53 14.24 15.02
CA LEU A 60 -30.81 14.50 13.61
C LEU A 60 -30.24 15.85 13.15
N THR A 61 -30.31 16.86 14.01
CA THR A 61 -29.76 18.20 13.73
C THR A 61 -28.23 18.16 13.69
N GLU A 62 -27.61 17.43 14.62
CA GLU A 62 -26.17 17.22 14.63
C GLU A 62 -25.71 16.46 13.39
N GLN A 63 -26.38 15.35 13.04
CA GLN A 63 -26.07 14.56 11.84
C GLN A 63 -26.23 15.37 10.57
N LYS A 64 -27.28 16.19 10.46
CA LYS A 64 -27.47 17.09 9.30
C LYS A 64 -26.31 18.08 9.19
N THR A 65 -25.93 18.70 10.30
CA THR A 65 -24.81 19.65 10.33
C THR A 65 -23.50 18.97 9.96
N GLN A 66 -23.25 17.75 10.47
CA GLN A 66 -22.07 16.96 10.12
C GLN A 66 -22.04 16.57 8.64
N LEU A 67 -23.17 16.15 8.08
CA LEU A 67 -23.29 15.80 6.66
C LEU A 67 -23.08 17.03 5.77
N GLU A 68 -23.64 18.18 6.13
CA GLU A 68 -23.44 19.44 5.40
C GLU A 68 -21.96 19.85 5.42
N MET A 69 -21.29 19.75 6.57
CA MET A 69 -19.85 20.00 6.66
C MET A 69 -19.03 19.04 5.78
N GLN A 70 -19.39 17.75 5.75
CA GLN A 70 -18.72 16.77 4.88
C GLN A 70 -18.91 17.09 3.40
N ILE A 71 -20.13 17.48 2.99
CA ILE A 71 -20.42 17.87 1.61
C ILE A 71 -19.57 19.07 1.19
N GLU A 72 -19.49 20.10 2.02
CA GLU A 72 -18.69 21.29 1.70
C GLU A 72 -17.19 20.96 1.66
N LYS A 73 -16.70 20.14 2.59
CA LYS A 73 -15.31 19.66 2.58
C LYS A 73 -15.00 18.88 1.29
N SER A 74 -15.81 17.89 0.95
CA SER A 74 -15.62 17.09 -0.25
C SER A 74 -15.75 17.93 -1.53
N ARG A 75 -16.62 18.95 -1.55
CA ARG A 75 -16.73 19.88 -2.68
C ARG A 75 -15.47 20.72 -2.83
N ALA A 76 -14.91 21.21 -1.73
CA ALA A 76 -13.66 21.96 -1.73
C ALA A 76 -12.48 21.11 -2.23
N GLU A 77 -12.36 19.87 -1.75
CA GLU A 77 -11.35 18.90 -2.20
C GLU A 77 -11.49 18.59 -3.69
N ASN A 78 -12.71 18.28 -4.17
CA ASN A 78 -12.95 18.06 -5.59
C ASN A 78 -12.59 19.28 -6.45
N LYS A 79 -12.90 20.49 -5.99
CA LYS A 79 -12.53 21.73 -6.68
C LYS A 79 -11.01 21.90 -6.75
N GLN A 80 -10.28 21.54 -5.69
CA GLN A 80 -8.82 21.58 -5.67
C GLN A 80 -8.22 20.54 -6.62
N LEU A 81 -8.70 19.29 -6.56
CA LEU A 81 -8.25 18.21 -7.44
C LEU A 81 -8.52 18.54 -8.91
N THR A 82 -9.69 19.10 -9.21
CA THR A 82 -10.04 19.55 -10.57
C THR A 82 -9.10 20.64 -11.06
N LYS A 83 -8.73 21.61 -10.20
CA LYS A 83 -7.74 22.64 -10.55
C LYS A 83 -6.37 22.02 -10.85
N GLN A 84 -5.90 21.09 -10.02
CA GLN A 84 -4.64 20.39 -10.24
C GLN A 84 -4.65 19.60 -11.55
N MET A 85 -5.75 18.90 -11.83
CA MET A 85 -5.94 18.18 -13.09
C MET A 85 -5.94 19.12 -14.29
N HIS A 86 -6.59 20.28 -14.21
CA HIS A 86 -6.57 21.28 -15.28
C HIS A 86 -5.16 21.84 -15.53
N THR A 87 -4.35 22.04 -14.49
CA THR A 87 -2.94 22.43 -14.63
C THR A 87 -2.13 21.35 -15.36
N LEU A 88 -2.36 20.07 -15.06
CA LEU A 88 -1.69 18.95 -15.73
C LEU A 88 -2.23 18.70 -17.15
N ALA A 89 -3.54 18.86 -17.36
CA ALA A 89 -4.22 18.68 -18.65
C ALA A 89 -3.97 19.84 -19.62
N GLY A 90 -3.63 21.02 -19.09
CA GLY A 90 -3.20 22.18 -19.86
C GLY A 90 -1.77 22.08 -20.39
N LEU A 91 -1.05 21.00 -20.07
CA LEU A 91 0.20 20.68 -20.75
C LEU A 91 -0.11 20.40 -22.25
N PRO A 92 0.62 21.01 -23.19
CA PRO A 92 0.33 20.85 -24.61
C PRO A 92 0.43 19.38 -25.03
N GLU A 93 -0.34 18.98 -26.05
CA GLU A 93 -0.52 17.56 -26.43
C GLU A 93 0.80 16.83 -26.73
N ASN A 94 1.81 17.57 -27.16
CA ASN A 94 3.16 17.09 -27.44
C ASN A 94 4.02 16.79 -26.20
N VAL A 95 3.57 17.15 -24.99
CA VAL A 95 4.25 16.83 -23.71
C VAL A 95 3.38 15.96 -22.79
N LYS A 96 2.16 15.60 -23.22
CA LYS A 96 1.37 14.58 -22.52
C LYS A 96 2.13 13.26 -22.54
N GLY A 97 2.04 12.48 -21.45
CA GLY A 97 2.84 11.26 -21.24
C GLY A 97 2.71 10.17 -22.32
N GLU A 98 1.76 10.31 -23.24
CA GLU A 98 1.60 9.47 -24.42
C GLU A 98 2.70 9.69 -25.48
N ASN A 99 3.34 10.86 -25.48
CA ASN A 99 4.44 11.22 -26.40
C ASN A 99 5.81 11.26 -25.70
N LEU A 100 5.88 10.73 -24.46
CA LEU A 100 7.14 10.53 -23.76
C LEU A 100 7.64 9.12 -24.09
N TYR A 101 8.88 9.02 -24.58
CA TYR A 101 9.55 7.74 -24.78
C TYR A 101 9.44 6.88 -23.51
N ARG A 102 8.71 5.77 -23.62
CA ARG A 102 8.56 4.82 -22.52
C ARG A 102 9.78 3.93 -22.48
N LEU A 103 10.45 3.91 -21.33
CA LEU A 103 11.60 3.04 -21.13
C LEU A 103 11.13 1.58 -21.04
N ARG A 104 11.59 0.72 -21.96
CA ARG A 104 11.29 -0.71 -21.99
C ARG A 104 12.35 -1.53 -21.26
N ARG A 105 13.63 -1.25 -21.52
CA ARG A 105 14.75 -1.97 -20.90
C ARG A 105 16.01 -1.11 -20.80
N ILE A 106 16.98 -1.60 -20.04
CA ILE A 106 18.31 -0.99 -19.93
C ILE A 106 19.33 -2.06 -20.32
N ASP A 107 20.07 -1.81 -21.39
CA ASP A 107 21.18 -2.67 -21.80
C ASP A 107 22.49 -2.19 -21.15
N ILE A 108 23.29 -3.12 -20.66
CA ILE A 108 24.64 -2.82 -20.14
C ILE A 108 25.63 -2.90 -21.31
N GLY A 109 26.33 -1.79 -21.55
CA GLY A 109 27.29 -1.68 -22.65
C GLY A 109 28.51 -2.58 -22.43
N ARG A 110 29.05 -3.09 -23.54
CA ARG A 110 30.19 -4.04 -23.60
C ARG A 110 31.46 -3.62 -22.87
N TYR A 111 31.64 -2.33 -22.63
CA TYR A 111 32.82 -1.76 -21.99
C TYR A 111 32.63 -1.53 -20.49
N THR A 112 31.55 -2.04 -19.91
CA THR A 112 31.32 -1.98 -18.46
C THR A 112 32.32 -2.88 -17.75
N GLY A 113 32.97 -2.37 -16.71
CA GLY A 113 33.92 -3.14 -15.94
C GLY A 113 34.81 -2.31 -15.02
N PHE A 114 35.79 -2.98 -14.43
CA PHE A 114 36.81 -2.36 -13.60
C PHE A 114 38.04 -1.96 -14.43
N PHE A 115 38.51 -0.75 -14.18
CA PHE A 115 39.64 -0.13 -14.86
C PHE A 115 40.69 0.30 -13.85
N ASP A 116 41.93 0.12 -14.25
CA ASP A 116 43.10 0.71 -13.63
C ASP A 116 43.16 2.18 -14.07
N LYS A 117 43.20 3.11 -13.11
CA LYS A 117 43.15 4.55 -13.40
C LYS A 117 44.54 5.17 -13.50
N ASP A 118 45.51 4.64 -12.76
CA ASP A 118 46.86 5.18 -12.63
C ASP A 118 47.95 4.25 -13.20
N ASP A 119 47.54 3.19 -13.89
CA ASP A 119 48.39 2.18 -14.52
C ASP A 119 49.32 1.47 -13.50
N ASP A 120 48.86 1.33 -12.25
CA ASP A 120 49.62 0.70 -11.17
C ASP A 120 49.44 -0.84 -11.10
N GLY A 121 48.56 -1.38 -11.93
CA GLY A 121 48.21 -2.80 -12.02
C GLY A 121 47.00 -3.21 -11.17
N THR A 122 46.49 -2.32 -10.33
CA THR A 122 45.28 -2.50 -9.53
C THR A 122 44.07 -1.97 -10.31
N LYS A 123 42.86 -2.48 -10.03
CA LYS A 123 41.65 -1.98 -10.68
C LYS A 123 40.73 -1.36 -9.63
N GLU A 124 40.78 -0.05 -9.49
CA GLU A 124 40.01 0.66 -8.46
C GLU A 124 38.69 1.19 -8.99
N LYS A 125 38.60 1.41 -10.31
CA LYS A 125 37.54 2.25 -10.88
C LYS A 125 36.48 1.43 -11.59
N LEU A 126 35.23 1.53 -11.15
CA LEU A 126 34.10 0.91 -11.83
C LEU A 126 33.50 1.89 -12.83
N ILE A 127 33.46 1.51 -14.10
CA ILE A 127 32.76 2.28 -15.14
C ILE A 127 31.61 1.44 -15.67
N VAL A 128 30.39 1.98 -15.59
CA VAL A 128 29.17 1.32 -16.06
C VAL A 128 28.59 2.11 -17.21
N TYR A 129 28.47 1.45 -18.36
CA TYR A 129 27.83 1.99 -19.54
C TYR A 129 26.42 1.46 -19.61
N ILE A 130 25.42 2.33 -19.63
CA ILE A 130 24.01 1.91 -19.78
C ILE A 130 23.37 2.53 -21.02
N GLN A 131 22.52 1.76 -21.67
CA GLN A 131 21.76 2.14 -22.86
C GLN A 131 20.28 1.91 -22.57
N PRO A 132 19.56 2.94 -22.10
CA PRO A 132 18.11 2.87 -21.96
C PRO A 132 17.49 2.75 -23.35
N ARG A 133 16.58 1.78 -23.51
CA ARG A 133 15.87 1.54 -24.76
C ARG A 133 14.38 1.67 -24.60
N ASP A 134 13.75 2.34 -25.55
CA ASP A 134 12.31 2.48 -25.58
C ASP A 134 11.59 1.26 -26.16
N GLU A 135 10.29 1.41 -26.42
CA GLU A 135 9.44 0.38 -27.01
C GLU A 135 9.84 0.02 -28.45
N GLU A 136 10.44 0.96 -29.20
CA GLU A 136 10.90 0.82 -30.58
C GLU A 136 12.36 0.31 -30.69
N ASP A 137 13.01 0.07 -29.55
CA ASP A 137 14.42 -0.33 -29.41
C ASP A 137 15.46 0.78 -29.62
N ASP A 138 15.00 2.03 -29.70
CA ASP A 138 15.87 3.19 -29.85
C ASP A 138 16.58 3.53 -28.54
N ILE A 139 17.83 3.98 -28.65
CA ILE A 139 18.61 4.42 -27.50
C ILE A 139 18.16 5.84 -27.14
N VAL A 140 17.42 5.95 -26.04
CA VAL A 140 16.79 7.20 -25.63
C VAL A 140 17.42 7.78 -24.37
N LYS A 141 17.42 9.11 -24.30
CA LYS A 141 17.83 9.83 -23.11
C LYS A 141 16.70 9.77 -22.06
N ALA A 142 16.72 8.74 -21.22
CA ALA A 142 15.75 8.57 -20.16
C ALA A 142 15.98 9.55 -19.00
N SER A 143 14.90 10.11 -18.46
CA SER A 143 14.92 10.91 -17.23
C SER A 143 14.54 10.03 -16.04
N GLY A 144 15.33 10.06 -14.97
CA GLY A 144 15.04 9.27 -13.78
C GLY A 144 16.28 9.08 -12.90
N THR A 145 16.11 8.26 -11.87
CA THR A 145 17.18 7.82 -10.99
C THR A 145 17.72 6.49 -11.48
N VAL A 146 19.04 6.30 -11.42
CA VAL A 146 19.67 5.01 -11.74
C VAL A 146 20.33 4.47 -10.49
N ASP A 147 19.89 3.29 -10.06
CA ASP A 147 20.52 2.55 -8.97
C ASP A 147 21.43 1.47 -9.55
N VAL A 148 22.69 1.48 -9.12
CA VAL A 148 23.71 0.50 -9.52
C VAL A 148 24.12 -0.30 -8.30
N GLN A 149 24.09 -1.62 -8.41
CA GLN A 149 24.57 -2.53 -7.37
C GLN A 149 25.64 -3.44 -7.95
N LEU A 150 26.72 -3.60 -7.20
CA LEU A 150 27.81 -4.50 -7.51
C LEU A 150 27.70 -5.73 -6.61
N TRP A 151 27.58 -6.90 -7.23
CA TRP A 151 27.43 -8.17 -6.54
C TRP A 151 28.61 -9.11 -6.86
N ASP A 152 29.12 -9.78 -5.83
CA ASP A 152 29.99 -10.94 -5.94
C ASP A 152 29.15 -12.20 -5.74
N LEU A 153 28.82 -12.85 -6.85
CA LEU A 153 27.94 -14.02 -6.88
C LEU A 153 28.59 -15.29 -6.31
N ASN A 154 29.88 -15.24 -5.94
CA ASN A 154 30.58 -16.37 -5.32
C ASN A 154 30.49 -16.37 -3.79
N LYS A 155 29.94 -15.31 -3.18
CA LYS A 155 29.80 -15.18 -1.72
C LYS A 155 28.43 -15.64 -1.25
N ASP A 156 28.37 -16.07 0.01
CA ASP A 156 27.11 -16.44 0.66
C ASP A 156 26.10 -15.29 0.70
N ASP A 157 24.82 -15.67 0.81
CA ASP A 157 23.69 -14.75 0.98
C ASP A 157 23.97 -13.76 2.14
N GLY A 158 23.88 -12.47 1.82
CA GLY A 158 24.15 -11.37 2.76
C GLY A 158 25.56 -10.78 2.70
N LYS A 159 26.51 -11.41 2.00
CA LYS A 159 27.86 -10.85 1.74
C LYS A 159 28.16 -10.61 0.25
N ALA A 160 27.22 -10.98 -0.62
CA ALA A 160 27.36 -10.83 -2.06
C ALA A 160 27.34 -9.35 -2.50
N LEU A 161 26.62 -8.46 -1.83
CA LEU A 161 26.61 -7.04 -2.21
C LEU A 161 27.94 -6.36 -1.80
N LEU A 162 28.73 -5.93 -2.78
CA LEU A 162 30.00 -5.23 -2.58
C LEU A 162 29.85 -3.71 -2.57
N GLY A 163 28.87 -3.18 -3.29
CA GLY A 163 28.68 -1.74 -3.42
C GLY A 163 27.32 -1.38 -4.00
N GLN A 164 26.83 -0.20 -3.62
CA GLN A 164 25.57 0.35 -4.10
C GLN A 164 25.71 1.86 -4.29
N TRP A 165 25.27 2.34 -5.45
CA TRP A 165 25.28 3.75 -5.80
C TRP A 165 23.93 4.15 -6.39
N SER A 166 23.50 5.37 -6.13
CA SER A 166 22.28 5.94 -6.71
C SER A 166 22.63 7.25 -7.39
N VAL A 167 22.31 7.38 -8.67
CA VAL A 167 22.59 8.56 -9.48
C VAL A 167 21.29 9.31 -9.72
N MET A 168 21.21 10.51 -9.17
CA MET A 168 20.01 11.34 -9.22
C MET A 168 19.75 11.89 -10.64
N PRO A 169 18.50 12.25 -11.00
CA PRO A 169 18.16 12.69 -12.36
C PRO A 169 18.96 13.91 -12.84
N ASN A 170 19.29 14.82 -11.93
CA ASN A 170 20.08 16.03 -12.18
C ASN A 170 21.57 15.73 -12.46
N GLU A 171 22.09 14.62 -11.98
CA GLU A 171 23.45 14.13 -12.22
C GLU A 171 23.48 13.26 -13.47
N LEU A 172 22.54 12.31 -13.58
CA LEU A 172 22.42 11.38 -14.70
C LEU A 172 22.42 12.12 -16.04
N LYS A 173 21.65 13.21 -16.16
CA LYS A 173 21.55 14.00 -17.39
C LYS A 173 22.90 14.52 -17.91
N LYS A 174 23.89 14.69 -17.03
CA LYS A 174 25.26 15.17 -17.32
C LYS A 174 26.17 14.04 -17.81
N LEU A 175 25.80 12.79 -17.53
CA LEU A 175 26.58 11.59 -17.85
C LEU A 175 26.21 11.00 -19.22
N TRP A 176 25.28 11.64 -19.94
CA TRP A 176 24.93 11.26 -21.31
C TRP A 176 26.10 11.51 -22.23
N PHE A 177 26.58 10.44 -22.87
CA PHE A 177 27.75 10.45 -23.71
C PHE A 177 27.38 9.90 -25.10
N ALA A 178 27.46 10.76 -26.11
CA ALA A 178 27.22 10.43 -27.50
C ALA A 178 28.50 10.64 -28.30
N THR A 179 28.92 9.61 -29.02
CA THR A 179 30.05 9.61 -29.95
C THR A 179 29.56 9.25 -31.34
N LEU A 180 30.43 9.35 -32.36
CA LEU A 180 30.09 8.93 -33.72
C LEU A 180 29.68 7.45 -33.83
N VAL A 181 30.07 6.60 -32.87
CA VAL A 181 29.89 5.14 -32.94
C VAL A 181 28.95 4.62 -31.84
N THR A 182 28.86 5.30 -30.70
CA THR A 182 28.11 4.80 -29.54
C THR A 182 27.40 5.92 -28.78
N ILE A 183 26.21 5.62 -28.28
CA ILE A 183 25.41 6.50 -27.43
C ILE A 183 25.08 5.72 -26.15
N ASN A 184 25.37 6.29 -24.98
CA ASN A 184 25.15 5.66 -23.67
C ASN A 184 25.20 6.71 -22.55
N TYR A 185 24.77 6.33 -21.35
CA TYR A 185 25.22 7.00 -20.13
C TYR A 185 26.50 6.33 -19.64
N ARG A 186 27.48 7.14 -19.22
CA ARG A 186 28.73 6.68 -18.60
C ARG A 186 28.73 7.02 -17.11
N LEU A 187 28.45 6.01 -16.29
CA LEU A 187 28.47 6.10 -14.84
C LEU A 187 29.87 5.69 -14.36
N THR A 188 30.39 6.37 -13.36
CA THR A 188 31.75 6.16 -12.88
C THR A 188 31.76 6.26 -11.37
N PHE A 189 32.29 5.21 -10.73
CA PHE A 189 32.38 5.06 -9.29
C PHE A 189 33.82 4.78 -8.88
#